data_AF-A0A9D4FXL9-F1
#
_entry.id   AF-A0A9D4FXL9-F1
#
_cell.length_a   1.000
_cell.length_b   1.000
_cell.length_c   1.000
_cell.angle_alpha   90.00
_cell.angle_beta   90.00
_cell.angle_gamma   90.00
#
_symmetry.space_group_name_H-M   'P 1'
#
loop_
_entity.id
_entity.type
_entity.pdbx_description
1 polymer ?
#
loop_
_entity_poly.entity_id
_entity_poly.type
_entity_poly.pdbx_seq_one_letter_code
_entity_poly.pdbx_strand_id
1 'polypeptide(L)'
;MNTGPCLLLVHSQDQHPGARHDGRHAPTTLDEWLAGLNLSCYTDKFLLNGWDSLLYLTELKQEDLRNIGIDVPEHQKVILSSVKDLNQV
;
A
#
# COMPACT_ATOMS: atom_id res chain seq x y z
N MET A 1 -39.89 18.01 -28.89
CA MET A 1 -40.16 18.57 -27.55
C MET A 1 -39.85 17.50 -26.53
N ASN A 2 -38.64 17.49 -25.98
CA ASN A 2 -38.38 16.83 -24.72
C ASN A 2 -37.42 17.73 -23.95
N THR A 3 -37.94 18.15 -22.81
CA THR A 3 -37.44 19.08 -21.80
C THR A 3 -36.03 18.72 -21.33
N GLY A 4 -35.10 19.67 -21.43
CA GLY A 4 -34.10 19.84 -20.36
C GLY A 4 -34.80 20.42 -19.11
N PRO A 5 -34.17 20.49 -17.92
CA PRO A 5 -32.79 20.96 -17.76
C PRO A 5 -31.94 20.32 -16.61
N CYS A 6 -30.62 20.54 -16.70
CA CYS A 6 -29.69 20.94 -15.63
C CYS A 6 -29.50 20.16 -14.31
N LEU A 7 -28.20 19.92 -14.01
CA LEU A 7 -27.51 19.92 -12.70
C LEU A 7 -27.65 18.65 -11.83
N LEU A 8 -26.55 17.90 -11.60
CA LEU A 8 -25.54 18.20 -10.58
C LEU A 8 -24.56 17.02 -10.42
N LEU A 9 -23.30 17.38 -10.28
CA LEU A 9 -22.14 16.59 -9.88
C LEU A 9 -22.29 16.06 -8.45
N VAL A 10 -22.62 14.78 -8.24
CA VAL A 10 -22.16 13.97 -7.08
C VAL A 10 -22.60 12.51 -7.22
N HIS A 11 -21.64 11.60 -7.35
CA HIS A 11 -21.56 10.32 -6.63
C HIS A 11 -20.20 9.71 -6.98
N SER A 12 -19.22 10.02 -6.15
CA SER A 12 -18.66 9.03 -5.22
C SER A 12 -18.05 7.83 -5.96
N GLN A 13 -16.86 8.02 -6.52
CA GLN A 13 -15.81 7.02 -6.30
C GLN A 13 -15.31 7.16 -4.86
N ASP A 14 -16.21 6.91 -3.91
CA ASP A 14 -15.82 6.27 -2.67
C ASP A 14 -15.82 4.78 -2.98
N GLN A 15 -14.73 4.31 -3.58
CA GLN A 15 -14.36 2.91 -3.45
C GLN A 15 -13.19 2.82 -2.48
N HIS A 16 -13.41 3.27 -1.25
CA HIS A 16 -12.88 2.54 -0.12
C HIS A 16 -14.01 1.73 0.50
N PRO A 17 -14.35 0.55 -0.03
CA PRO A 17 -14.98 -0.43 0.84
C PRO A 17 -13.92 -0.74 1.89
N GLY A 18 -14.19 -0.35 3.14
CA GLY A 18 -13.44 -0.78 4.31
C GLY A 18 -13.29 -2.29 4.23
N ALA A 19 -12.09 -2.70 3.83
CA ALA A 19 -11.78 -4.07 3.54
C ALA A 19 -11.63 -4.78 4.89
N ARG A 20 -12.76 -5.26 5.41
CA ARG A 20 -12.80 -6.45 6.26
C ARG A 20 -12.21 -7.58 5.41
N HIS A 21 -10.88 -7.66 5.36
CA HIS A 21 -10.20 -8.70 4.61
C HIS A 21 -10.26 -10.00 5.40
N ASP A 22 -11.22 -10.81 4.96
CA ASP A 22 -11.28 -12.24 5.14
C ASP A 22 -9.91 -12.86 4.80
N GLY A 23 -9.36 -13.60 5.76
CA GLY A 23 -7.92 -13.87 5.89
C GLY A 23 -7.31 -14.88 4.91
N ARG A 24 -7.43 -14.68 3.58
CA ARG A 24 -6.78 -15.54 2.58
C ARG A 24 -6.32 -14.85 1.27
N HIS A 25 -6.28 -13.52 1.20
CA HIS A 25 -5.77 -12.83 0.01
C HIS A 25 -4.45 -12.10 0.28
N ALA A 26 -3.54 -12.16 -0.70
CA ALA A 26 -2.33 -11.35 -0.69
C ALA A 26 -2.71 -9.87 -0.60
N PRO A 27 -1.93 -9.04 0.12
CA PRO A 27 -2.24 -7.62 0.24
C PRO A 27 -2.26 -7.00 -1.15
N THR A 28 -3.29 -6.21 -1.43
CA THR A 28 -3.47 -5.53 -2.71
C THR A 28 -2.84 -4.14 -2.75
N THR A 29 -2.56 -3.56 -1.58
CA THR A 29 -2.02 -2.21 -1.44
C THR A 29 -0.86 -2.16 -0.45
N LEU A 30 -0.02 -1.12 -0.56
CA LEU A 30 1.07 -0.83 0.36
C LEU A 30 0.58 -0.74 1.81
N ASP A 31 -0.55 -0.04 2.04
CA ASP A 31 -1.11 0.17 3.37
C ASP A 31 -1.48 -1.17 4.04
N GLU A 32 -2.17 -2.04 3.32
CA GLU A 32 -2.55 -3.37 3.84
C GLU A 32 -1.34 -4.24 4.16
N TRP A 33 -0.32 -4.20 3.30
CA TRP A 33 0.92 -4.94 3.50
C TRP A 33 1.66 -4.45 4.75
N LEU A 34 1.84 -3.12 4.90
CA LEU A 34 2.43 -2.54 6.11
C LEU A 34 1.57 -2.80 7.36
N ALA A 35 0.25 -2.74 7.25
CA ALA A 35 -0.67 -2.99 8.36
C ALA A 35 -0.55 -4.43 8.87
N GLY A 36 -0.40 -5.41 7.98
CA GLY A 36 -0.10 -6.80 8.37
C GLY A 36 1.21 -6.96 9.14
N LEU A 37 2.18 -6.09 8.89
CA LEU A 37 3.48 -6.06 9.57
C LEU A 37 3.51 -5.17 10.81
N ASN A 38 2.40 -4.50 11.17
CA ASN A 38 2.36 -3.44 12.19
C ASN A 38 3.32 -2.26 11.89
N LEU A 39 3.60 -2.03 10.61
CA LEU A 39 4.51 -0.99 10.12
C LEU A 39 3.77 0.11 9.36
N SER A 40 2.46 0.27 9.57
CA SER A 40 1.62 1.29 8.92
C SER A 40 2.12 2.73 9.10
N CYS A 41 2.92 2.99 10.14
CA CYS A 41 3.59 4.29 10.34
C CYS A 41 4.61 4.62 9.23
N TYR A 42 5.10 3.61 8.51
CA TYR A 42 5.99 3.79 7.36
C TYR A 42 5.25 4.02 6.04
N THR A 43 3.93 3.78 5.98
CA THR A 43 3.12 3.96 4.75
C THR A 43 3.36 5.35 4.14
N ASP A 44 3.25 6.42 4.94
CA ASP A 44 3.52 7.78 4.47
C ASP A 44 4.93 7.96 3.91
N LYS A 45 5.94 7.36 4.56
CA LYS A 45 7.34 7.45 4.09
C LYS A 45 7.51 6.76 2.75
N PHE A 46 6.95 5.57 2.58
CA PHE A 46 6.97 4.85 1.30
C PHE A 46 6.26 5.67 0.21
N LEU A 47 5.05 6.17 0.47
CA LEU A 47 4.30 7.00 -0.48
C LEU A 47 5.02 8.29 -0.87
N LEU A 48 5.59 9.02 0.11
CA LEU A 48 6.36 10.25 -0.13
C LEU A 48 7.61 10.01 -0.99
N ASN A 49 8.19 8.81 -0.91
CA ASN A 49 9.33 8.40 -1.73
C ASN A 49 8.89 7.78 -3.08
N GLY A 50 7.60 7.69 -3.37
CA GLY A 50 7.06 7.13 -4.62
C GLY A 50 6.97 5.60 -4.63
N TRP A 51 6.99 4.95 -3.46
CA TRP A 51 6.86 3.51 -3.32
C TRP A 51 5.42 3.09 -3.00
N ASP A 52 4.47 3.46 -3.85
CA ASP A 52 3.06 3.07 -3.71
C ASP A 52 2.75 1.68 -4.30
N SER A 53 3.63 1.15 -5.14
CA SER A 53 3.38 -0.10 -5.87
C SER A 53 4.09 -1.31 -5.26
N LEU A 54 3.30 -2.33 -4.87
CA LEU A 54 3.82 -3.61 -4.36
C LEU A 54 4.75 -4.30 -5.37
N LEU A 55 4.54 -4.09 -6.67
CA LEU A 55 5.40 -4.60 -7.76
C LEU A 55 6.84 -4.09 -7.68
N TYR A 56 7.06 -2.88 -7.15
CA TYR A 56 8.41 -2.38 -6.91
C TYR A 56 8.93 -2.82 -5.55
N LEU A 57 8.04 -2.99 -4.56
CA LEU A 57 8.42 -3.49 -3.25
C LEU A 57 8.96 -4.92 -3.29
N THR A 58 8.55 -5.76 -4.23
CA THR A 58 9.11 -7.10 -4.41
C THR A 58 10.61 -7.08 -4.72
N GLU A 59 11.12 -5.99 -5.31
CA GLU A 59 12.55 -5.78 -5.59
C GLU A 59 13.25 -4.88 -4.55
N LEU A 60 12.56 -4.50 -3.47
CA LEU A 60 13.08 -3.60 -2.44
C LEU A 60 14.32 -4.19 -1.76
N LYS A 61 15.38 -3.39 -1.66
CA LYS A 61 16.62 -3.77 -0.99
C LYS A 61 16.83 -2.96 0.29
N GLN A 62 17.84 -3.37 1.04
CA GLN A 62 18.26 -2.70 2.26
C GLN A 62 18.73 -1.26 2.00
N GLU A 63 19.31 -1.00 0.82
CA GLU A 63 19.66 0.35 0.36
C GLU A 63 18.43 1.24 0.16
N ASP A 64 17.36 0.70 -0.43
CA ASP A 64 16.10 1.44 -0.65
C ASP A 64 15.43 1.81 0.66
N LEU A 65 15.39 0.86 1.61
CA LEU A 65 14.89 1.11 2.96
C LEU A 65 15.64 2.26 3.63
N ARG A 66 16.96 2.31 3.47
CA ARG A 66 17.77 3.40 4.00
C ARG A 66 17.46 4.73 3.32
N ASN A 67 17.24 4.75 2.01
CA ASN A 67 16.86 5.95 1.25
C ASN A 67 15.49 6.49 1.70
N ILE A 68 14.53 5.62 2.01
CA ILE A 68 13.20 5.99 2.55
C ILE A 68 13.32 6.53 4.00
N GLY A 69 14.45 6.31 4.66
CA GLY A 69 14.70 6.72 6.05
C GLY A 69 14.34 5.65 7.08
N ILE A 70 14.37 4.37 6.69
CA ILE A 70 14.18 3.19 7.54
C ILE A 70 15.57 2.60 7.84
N ASP A 71 16.28 3.17 8.80
CA ASP A 71 17.62 2.70 9.24
C ASP A 71 17.54 1.64 10.35
N VAL A 72 16.33 1.35 10.86
CA VAL A 72 16.11 0.39 11.95
C VAL A 72 16.28 -1.05 11.43
N PRO A 73 17.30 -1.81 11.89
CA PRO A 73 17.59 -3.15 11.35
C PRO A 73 16.48 -4.16 11.63
N GLU A 74 15.77 -4.04 12.74
CA GLU A 74 14.63 -4.88 13.08
C GLU A 74 13.48 -4.69 12.06
N HIS A 75 13.12 -3.45 11.77
CA HIS A 75 12.09 -3.13 10.78
C HIS A 75 12.53 -3.52 9.36
N GLN A 76 13.79 -3.27 9.01
CA GLN A 76 14.34 -3.69 7.72
C GLN A 76 14.21 -5.20 7.52
N LYS A 77 14.52 -5.99 8.56
CA LYS A 77 14.41 -7.45 8.49
C LYS A 77 12.96 -7.91 8.30
N VAL A 78 12.01 -7.31 9.01
CA VAL A 78 10.58 -7.61 8.88
C VAL A 78 10.08 -7.29 7.47
N ILE A 79 10.39 -6.10 6.97
CA ILE A 79 10.03 -5.66 5.62
C ILE A 79 10.63 -6.60 4.57
N LEU A 80 11.95 -6.81 4.60
CA LEU A 80 12.65 -7.65 3.62
C LEU A 80 12.16 -9.11 3.66
N SER A 81 11.80 -9.62 4.84
CA SER A 81 11.20 -10.96 4.94
C SER A 81 9.84 -10.97 4.24
N SER A 82 8.98 -10.01 4.54
CA SER A 82 7.64 -9.96 3.96
C SER A 82 7.64 -9.72 2.45
N VAL A 83 8.56 -8.89 1.95
CA VAL A 83 8.82 -8.71 0.51
C VAL A 83 9.14 -10.04 -0.17
N LYS A 84 9.94 -10.90 0.47
CA LYS A 84 10.24 -12.24 -0.07
C LYS A 84 9.00 -13.11 -0.11
N ASP A 85 8.17 -13.06 0.92
CA ASP A 85 6.89 -13.81 0.94
C ASP A 85 5.96 -13.36 -0.20
N LEU A 86 5.94 -12.07 -0.55
CA LEU A 86 5.18 -11.56 -1.70
C LEU A 86 5.69 -12.08 -3.06
N ASN A 87 7.00 -12.32 -3.19
CA ASN A 87 7.63 -12.81 -4.43
C ASN A 87 7.64 -14.35 -4.56
N GLN A 88 7.09 -15.09 -3.59
CA GLN A 88 7.03 -16.56 -3.64
C GLN A 88 5.64 -17.11 -4.05
N VAL A 89 4.78 -16.26 -4.60
CA VAL A 89 3.44 -16.64 -5.11
C VAL A 89 3.42 -16.74 -6.64
#